data_AF-A0A9E5F5E9-F1
#
_entry.id   AF-A0A9E5F5E9-F1
#
_cell.length_a   1.000
_cell.length_b   1.000
_cell.length_c   1.000
_cell.angle_alpha   90.00
_cell.angle_beta   90.00
_cell.angle_gamma   90.00
#
_symmetry.space_group_name_H-M   'P 1'
#
loop_
_entity.id
_entity.type
_entity.pdbx_description
1 polymer ?
#
loop_
_entity_poly.entity_id
_entity_poly.type
_entity_poly.pdbx_seq_one_letter_code
_entity_poly.pdbx_strand_id
1 'polypeptide(L)' 'MEEKLFVGVGRISLFFRQARNLKDKRSVVQSLKQKLRNDGWSVVEVGHQNDFKKAFLGFTYTASSSQ' A
#
# COMPACT_ATOMS: atom_id res chain seq x y z
N MET A 1 32.53 1.95 10.15
CA MET A 1 31.31 2.34 9.41
C MET A 1 30.14 2.09 10.31
N GLU A 2 29.39 3.14 10.64
CA GLU A 2 28.14 3.02 11.38
C GLU A 2 27.02 2.87 10.34
N GLU A 3 26.32 1.73 10.35
CA GLU A 3 25.20 1.50 9.45
C GLU A 3 23.92 2.06 10.08
N LYS A 4 23.27 2.99 9.38
CA LYS A 4 21.97 3.55 9.80
C LYS A 4 20.86 2.99 8.94
N LEU A 5 19.83 2.45 9.59
CA LEU A 5 18.61 1.98 8.95
C LEU A 5 17.50 3.03 9.09
N PHE A 6 16.92 3.44 7.96
CA PHE A 6 15.77 4.32 7.88
C PHE A 6 14.53 3.51 7.51
N VAL A 7 13.44 3.70 8.25
CA VAL A 7 12.15 3.07 8.00
C VAL A 7 11.11 4.17 7.76
N GLY A 8 10.63 4.28 6.53
CA GLY A 8 9.52 5.17 6.18
C GLY A 8 8.20 4.40 6.24
N VAL A 9 7.23 4.91 6.99
CA VAL A 9 5.86 4.33 7.08
C VAL A 9 4.83 5.34 6.63
N GLY A 10 3.73 4.86 6.04
CA GLY A 10 2.65 5.72 5.61
C GLY A 10 1.34 5.01 5.36
N ARG A 11 0.32 5.80 5.06
CA ARG A 11 -1.03 5.33 4.75
C ARG A 11 -1.60 6.07 3.54
N ILE A 12 -2.26 5.32 2.66
CA ILE A 12 -2.98 5.85 1.50
C ILE A 12 -4.47 5.58 1.67
N SER A 13 -5.28 6.62 1.42
CA SER A 13 -6.73 6.51 1.34
C SER A 13 -7.18 6.50 -0.11
N LEU A 14 -7.89 5.45 -0.52
CA LEU A 14 -8.39 5.27 -1.88
C LEU A 14 -9.91 5.33 -1.88
N PHE A 15 -10.47 6.02 -2.88
CA PHE A 15 -11.90 6.18 -3.10
C PHE A 15 -12.27 5.73 -4.52
N PHE A 16 -13.20 4.78 -4.64
CA PHE A 16 -13.57 4.14 -5.89
C PHE A 16 -14.98 4.55 -6.32
N ARG A 17 -15.10 5.64 -7.10
CA ARG A 17 -16.42 6.15 -7.52
C ARG A 17 -17.21 5.12 -8.34
N GLN A 18 -16.54 4.41 -9.26
CA GLN A 18 -17.18 3.50 -10.20
C GLN A 18 -17.22 2.02 -9.77
N ALA A 19 -16.59 1.64 -8.66
CA ALA A 19 -16.67 0.25 -8.16
C ALA A 19 -18.13 -0.10 -7.84
N ARG A 20 -18.62 -1.24 -8.36
CA ARG A 20 -20.00 -1.71 -8.17
C ARG A 20 -20.09 -2.85 -7.18
N ASN A 21 -18.98 -3.53 -6.90
CA ASN A 21 -18.92 -4.66 -5.99
C ASN A 21 -17.51 -4.82 -5.40
N LEU A 22 -17.35 -5.76 -4.46
CA LEU A 22 -16.08 -6.04 -3.80
C LEU A 22 -14.98 -6.54 -4.75
N LYS A 23 -15.33 -7.29 -5.80
CA LYS A 23 -14.37 -7.82 -6.77
C LYS A 23 -13.73 -6.68 -7.57
N ASP A 24 -14.52 -5.69 -7.98
CA ASP A 24 -14.01 -4.50 -8.69
C ASP A 24 -12.94 -3.79 -7.84
N LYS A 25 -13.25 -3.54 -6.56
CA LYS A 25 -12.27 -2.97 -5.61
C LYS A 25 -11.03 -3.85 -5.51
N ARG A 26 -11.21 -5.15 -5.26
CA ARG A 26 -10.10 -6.10 -5.06
C ARG A 26 -9.16 -6.13 -6.26
N SER A 27 -9.70 -6.07 -7.47
CA SER A 27 -8.90 -5.99 -8.71
C SER A 27 -7.99 -4.76 -8.72
N VAL A 28 -8.54 -3.57 -8.45
CA VAL A 28 -7.77 -2.32 -8.43
C VAL A 28 -6.75 -2.30 -7.29
N VAL A 29 -7.16 -2.69 -6.08
CA VAL A 29 -6.29 -2.74 -4.90
C VAL A 29 -5.16 -3.75 -5.10
N GLN A 30 -5.43 -4.92 -5.69
CA GLN A 30 -4.41 -5.92 -5.99
C GLN A 30 -3.40 -5.40 -7.01
N SER A 31 -3.88 -4.76 -8.08
CA SER A 31 -3.01 -4.14 -9.10
C SER A 31 -2.07 -3.09 -8.48
N LEU A 32 -2.62 -2.18 -7.65
CA LEU A 32 -1.82 -1.15 -6.99
C LEU A 32 -0.80 -1.74 -6.00
N LYS A 33 -1.23 -2.70 -5.16
CA LYS A 33 -0.31 -3.39 -4.24
C LYS A 33 0.81 -4.09 -5.00
N GLN A 34 0.51 -4.73 -6.12
CA GLN A 34 1.52 -5.41 -6.92
C GLN A 34 2.53 -4.41 -7.50
N LYS A 35 2.05 -3.27 -8.03
CA LYS A 35 2.93 -2.21 -8.53
C LYS A 35 3.89 -1.71 -7.44
N LEU A 36 3.36 -1.36 -6.27
CA LEU A 36 4.18 -0.87 -5.15
C LEU A 36 5.19 -1.92 -4.66
N ARG A 37 4.80 -3.20 -4.64
CA ARG A 37 5.73 -4.30 -4.30
C ARG A 37 6.86 -4.43 -5.31
N ASN A 38 6.56 -4.29 -6.59
CA ASN A 38 7.58 -4.30 -7.65
C ASN A 38 8.55 -3.12 -7.51
N ASP A 39 8.08 -1.98 -6.98
CA ASP A 39 8.90 -0.80 -6.66
C ASP A 39 9.68 -0.94 -5.33
N GLY A 40 9.62 -2.10 -4.66
CA GLY A 40 10.36 -2.40 -3.43
C GLY A 40 9.65 -2.03 -2.13
N TRP A 41 8.38 -1.65 -2.18
CA TRP A 41 7.59 -1.28 -0.99
C TRP A 41 6.90 -2.50 -0.38
N SER A 42 6.86 -2.54 0.95
CA SER A 42 5.95 -3.44 1.67
C SER A 42 4.60 -2.76 1.83
N VAL A 43 3.52 -3.40 1.40
CA VAL A 43 2.17 -2.80 1.37
C VAL A 43 1.07 -3.81 1.74
N VAL A 44 0.09 -3.34 2.52
CA VAL A 44 -1.03 -4.12 3.04
C VAL A 44 -2.32 -3.28 3.09
N GLU A 45 -3.49 -3.90 2.92
CA GLU A 45 -4.79 -3.25 3.12
C GLU A 45 -5.17 -3.35 4.60
N VAL A 46 -5.35 -2.20 5.26
CA VAL A 46 -5.53 -2.08 6.72
C VAL A 46 -6.95 -1.69 7.14
N GLY A 47 -7.87 -1.46 6.21
CA GLY A 47 -9.24 -1.06 6.54
C GLY A 47 -10.19 -0.99 5.36
N HIS A 48 -11.49 -0.91 5.65
CA HIS A 48 -12.58 -0.87 4.66
C HIS A 48 -12.63 -2.10 3.74
N GLN A 49 -12.25 -3.28 4.23
CA GLN A 49 -12.23 -4.50 3.40
C GLN A 49 -13.61 -4.87 2.83
N ASN A 50 -14.69 -4.59 3.56
CA ASN A 50 -16.07 -4.84 3.16
C ASN A 50 -16.78 -3.64 2.50
N ASP A 51 -16.14 -2.48 2.45
CA ASP A 51 -16.65 -1.31 1.71
C ASP A 51 -15.98 -1.30 0.34
N PHE A 52 -16.75 -1.51 -0.73
CA PHE A 52 -16.20 -1.52 -2.09
C PHE A 52 -15.95 -0.12 -2.67
N LYS A 53 -16.37 0.96 -1.98
CA LYS A 53 -16.13 2.35 -2.38
C LYS A 53 -14.85 2.92 -1.78
N LYS A 54 -14.23 2.26 -0.80
CA LYS A 54 -13.04 2.77 -0.10
C LYS A 54 -12.04 1.67 0.20
N ALA A 55 -10.76 2.02 0.28
CA ALA A 55 -9.72 1.15 0.84
C ALA A 55 -8.66 2.00 1.54
N PHE A 56 -8.09 1.45 2.61
CA PHE A 56 -6.92 2.02 3.26
C PHE A 56 -5.74 1.09 3.09
N LEU A 57 -4.65 1.60 2.53
CA LEU A 57 -3.39 0.87 2.41
C LEU A 57 -2.37 1.43 3.40
N GLY A 58 -1.74 0.55 4.18
CA GLY A 58 -0.52 0.86 4.91
C GLY A 58 0.68 0.44 4.07
N PHE A 59 1.75 1.24 4.07
CA PHE A 59 2.98 0.91 3.36
C PHE A 59 4.21 1.26 4.18
N THR A 60 5.30 0.56 3.91
CA THR A 60 6.62 0.82 4.49
C THR A 60 7.73 0.60 3.47
N TYR A 61 8.82 1.35 3.61
CA TYR A 61 10.05 1.21 2.83
C TYR A 61 11.26 1.38 3.75
N THR A 62 12.32 0.64 3.46
CA THR A 62 13.55 0.66 4.23
C THR A 62 14.73 1.08 3.36
N ALA A 63 15.58 1.95 3.87
CA ALA A 63 16.83 2.32 3.24
C ALA A 63 17.96 2.26 4.26
N SER A 64 19.14 1.79 3.85
CA SER A 64 20.35 1.85 4.67
C SER A 64 21.27 2.95 4.15
N SER A 65 21.99 3.60 5.05
CA SER A 65 23.11 4.47 4.70
C SER A 65 24.34 4.06 5.50
N SER A 66 25.45 3.82 4.79
CA SER A 66 26.77 3.63 5.39
C SER A 66 27.57 4.91 5.21
N GLN A 67 27.90 5.59 6.30
CA GLN A 67 28.82 6.72 6.33
C GLN A 67 30.16 6.30 6.95
#